data_AF-A0A494Z4Y4-F1
#
_entry.id   AF-A0A494Z4Y4-F1
#
_cell.length_a   1.000
_cell.length_b   1.000
_cell.length_c   1.000
_cell.angle_alpha   90.00
_cell.angle_beta   90.00
_cell.angle_gamma   90.00
#
_symmetry.space_group_name_H-M   'P 1'
#
loop_
_entity.id
_entity.type
_entity.pdbx_description
1 polymer ?
#
loop_
_entity_poly.entity_id
_entity_poly.type
_entity_poly.pdbx_seq_one_letter_code
_entity_poly.pdbx_strand_id
1 'polypeptide(L)'
;MKKTGFAFVLYILMIISPIRNFIESIMIAHMLIQLPLLIFVGWLIGHFIVEKFHSLFNSWNINGVPGMIIVVFITMYWMIPRTLDEALTIGFMEVFKFTSLPVAGVILFDSWRRIGDLGKSFIFLNYLSMFGLMAWLYIDSPIQICNNYLTGQQRILGWGFLIITLAMALYTIQSVFTDHSEENVL
;
A
#
# COMPACT_ATOMS: atom_id res chain seq x y z
N MET A 1 23.38 -4.88 -1.24
CA MET A 1 23.49 -5.36 -2.65
C MET A 1 22.49 -6.45 -3.01
N LYS A 2 22.33 -7.55 -2.24
CA LYS A 2 21.35 -8.60 -2.60
C LYS A 2 19.89 -8.12 -2.62
N LYS A 3 19.46 -7.35 -1.61
CA LYS A 3 18.08 -6.81 -1.50
C LYS A 3 17.72 -5.83 -2.63
N THR A 4 18.65 -4.95 -3.00
CA THR A 4 18.46 -3.97 -4.08
C THR A 4 18.39 -4.64 -5.45
N GLY A 5 19.22 -5.67 -5.69
CA GLY A 5 19.13 -6.48 -6.92
C GLY A 5 17.78 -7.20 -7.03
N PHE A 6 17.30 -7.80 -5.94
CA PHE A 6 15.98 -8.42 -5.91
C PHE A 6 14.85 -7.43 -6.19
N ALA A 7 14.87 -6.25 -5.56
CA ALA A 7 13.87 -5.21 -5.79
C ALA A 7 13.85 -4.72 -7.26
N PHE A 8 15.02 -4.60 -7.88
CA PHE A 8 15.14 -4.22 -9.29
C PHE A 8 14.57 -5.29 -10.22
N VAL A 9 14.90 -6.57 -9.99
CA VAL A 9 14.33 -7.69 -10.75
C VAL A 9 12.81 -7.72 -10.60
N LEU A 10 12.31 -7.56 -9.37
CA LEU A 10 10.89 -7.53 -9.08
C LEU A 10 10.20 -6.37 -9.81
N TYR A 11 10.76 -5.17 -9.78
CA TYR A 11 10.22 -4.01 -10.48
C TYR A 11 10.14 -4.22 -12.00
N ILE A 12 11.22 -4.74 -12.60
CA ILE A 12 11.26 -5.08 -14.03
C ILE A 12 10.19 -6.12 -14.36
N LEU A 13 10.05 -7.16 -13.54
CA LEU A 13 9.05 -8.20 -13.72
C LEU A 13 7.63 -7.61 -13.82
N MET A 14 7.34 -6.58 -13.02
CA MET A 14 6.05 -5.90 -13.01
C MET A 14 5.81 -4.95 -14.19
N ILE A 15 6.87 -4.46 -14.84
CA ILE A 15 6.79 -3.59 -16.02
C ILE A 15 6.66 -4.39 -17.32
N ILE A 16 7.22 -5.61 -17.36
CA ILE A 16 7.20 -6.46 -18.54
C ILE A 16 5.74 -6.70 -19.00
N SER A 17 5.46 -6.29 -20.24
CA SER A 17 4.11 -6.27 -20.85
C SER A 17 3.27 -7.54 -20.61
N PRO A 18 3.73 -8.77 -20.88
CA PRO A 18 2.89 -9.96 -20.67
C PRO A 18 2.47 -10.17 -19.21
N ILE A 19 3.36 -9.90 -18.26
CA ILE A 19 3.08 -10.09 -16.83
C ILE A 19 2.17 -8.98 -16.33
N ARG A 20 2.49 -7.74 -16.69
CA ARG A 20 1.68 -6.56 -16.39
C ARG A 20 0.24 -6.74 -16.88
N ASN A 21 0.06 -7.03 -18.17
CA ASN A 21 -1.27 -7.15 -18.77
C ASN A 21 -2.07 -8.31 -18.15
N PHE A 22 -1.41 -9.41 -17.77
CA PHE A 22 -2.07 -10.51 -17.07
C PHE A 22 -2.56 -10.10 -15.68
N ILE A 23 -1.70 -9.49 -14.86
CA ILE A 23 -2.06 -9.04 -13.51
C ILE A 23 -3.15 -7.96 -13.59
N GLU A 24 -3.04 -7.03 -14.52
CA GLU A 24 -3.98 -5.94 -14.71
C GLU A 24 -5.33 -6.41 -15.26
N SER A 25 -5.42 -7.57 -15.92
CA SER A 25 -6.70 -8.15 -16.35
C SER A 25 -7.56 -8.67 -15.18
N ILE A 26 -6.96 -8.87 -14.00
CA ILE A 26 -7.63 -9.40 -12.81
C ILE A 26 -7.63 -8.31 -11.72
N MET A 27 -8.80 -7.73 -11.44
CA MET A 27 -8.90 -6.58 -10.53
C MET A 27 -8.27 -6.82 -9.15
N ILE A 28 -8.52 -7.99 -8.54
CA ILE A 28 -7.95 -8.34 -7.24
C ILE A 28 -6.43 -8.44 -7.29
N ALA A 29 -5.85 -8.94 -8.38
CA ALA A 29 -4.42 -9.01 -8.55
C ALA A 29 -3.82 -7.61 -8.79
N HIS A 30 -4.47 -6.76 -9.59
CA HIS A 30 -4.04 -5.38 -9.78
C HIS A 30 -4.02 -4.63 -8.44
N MET A 31 -5.13 -4.60 -7.68
CA MET A 31 -5.20 -3.80 -6.45
C MET A 31 -4.50 -4.41 -5.23
N LEU A 32 -4.68 -5.71 -4.94
CA LEU A 32 -4.18 -6.33 -3.70
C LEU A 32 -2.81 -6.99 -3.86
N ILE A 33 -2.30 -7.13 -5.08
CA ILE A 33 -0.97 -7.73 -5.34
C ILE A 33 -0.07 -6.70 -6.00
N GLN A 34 -0.44 -6.13 -7.15
CA GLN A 34 0.44 -5.26 -7.93
C GLN A 34 0.79 -3.98 -7.16
N LEU A 35 -0.20 -3.22 -6.68
CA LEU A 35 0.08 -1.95 -6.00
C LEU A 35 0.90 -2.14 -4.71
N PRO A 36 0.57 -3.10 -3.81
CA PRO A 36 1.38 -3.35 -2.62
C PRO A 36 2.80 -3.81 -2.95
N LEU A 37 2.97 -4.61 -4.01
CA LEU A 37 4.29 -5.08 -4.42
C LEU A 37 5.17 -3.94 -4.96
N LEU A 38 4.59 -2.96 -5.65
CA LEU A 38 5.30 -1.74 -6.06
C LEU A 38 5.74 -0.90 -4.85
N ILE A 39 4.89 -0.77 -3.83
CA ILE A 39 5.28 -0.14 -2.54
C ILE A 39 6.41 -0.94 -1.89
N PHE A 40 6.32 -2.27 -1.89
CA PHE A 40 7.33 -3.14 -1.31
C PHE A 40 8.69 -3.04 -2.03
N VAL A 41 8.71 -2.92 -3.36
CA VAL A 41 9.92 -2.62 -4.15
C VAL A 41 10.58 -1.34 -3.64
N GLY A 42 9.79 -0.27 -3.48
CA GLY A 42 10.26 1.00 -2.94
C GLY A 42 10.86 0.85 -1.54
N TRP A 43 10.16 0.13 -0.67
CA TRP A 43 10.59 -0.13 0.70
C TRP A 43 11.92 -0.90 0.77
N LEU A 44 12.12 -1.91 -0.09
CA LEU A 44 13.37 -2.67 -0.17
C LEU A 44 14.57 -1.83 -0.60
N ILE A 45 14.37 -0.85 -1.49
CA ILE A 45 15.41 0.08 -1.95
C ILE A 45 15.56 1.26 -0.97
N GLY A 46 14.57 1.48 -0.10
CA GLY A 46 14.49 2.59 0.84
C GLY A 46 15.75 2.82 1.65
N HIS A 47 16.37 1.76 2.17
CA HIS A 47 17.65 1.85 2.89
C HIS A 47 18.73 2.60 2.10
N PHE A 48 18.93 2.24 0.84
CA PHE A 48 19.98 2.83 0.00
C PHE A 48 19.70 4.30 -0.32
N ILE A 49 18.42 4.63 -0.62
CA ILE A 49 18.03 6.00 -0.97
C ILE A 49 18.10 6.91 0.26
N VAL A 50 17.58 6.45 1.39
CA VAL A 50 17.52 7.23 2.63
C VAL A 50 18.93 7.48 3.18
N GLU A 51 19.83 6.51 3.12
CA GLU A 51 21.24 6.72 3.50
C GLU A 51 21.94 7.72 2.56
N LYS A 52 21.73 7.59 1.24
CA LYS A 52 22.35 8.48 0.26
C LYS A 52 21.86 9.92 0.38
N PHE A 53 20.59 10.12 0.74
CA PHE A 53 19.95 11.43 0.87
C PHE A 53 19.59 11.78 2.32
N HIS A 54 20.38 11.30 3.29
CA HIS A 54 20.10 11.42 4.71
C HIS A 54 19.83 12.85 5.18
N SER A 55 20.58 13.83 4.66
CA SER A 55 20.38 15.26 5.00
C SER A 55 18.99 15.76 4.62
N LEU A 56 18.48 15.38 3.45
CA LEU A 56 17.15 15.77 3.00
C LEU A 56 16.10 15.17 3.93
N PHE A 57 16.10 13.84 4.12
CA PHE A 57 15.11 13.16 4.98
C PHE A 57 15.10 13.71 6.41
N ASN A 58 16.26 14.03 6.98
CA ASN A 58 16.32 14.65 8.30
C ASN A 58 15.79 16.08 8.33
N SER A 59 15.93 16.85 7.25
CA SER A 59 15.49 18.24 7.22
C SER A 59 13.97 18.38 7.18
N TRP A 60 13.23 17.46 6.53
CA TRP A 60 11.77 17.58 6.37
C TRP A 60 10.97 16.52 7.14
N ASN A 61 11.55 15.37 7.48
CA ASN A 61 10.86 14.23 8.09
C ASN A 61 11.42 13.87 9.48
N ILE A 62 11.58 14.87 10.36
CA ILE A 62 12.22 14.71 11.66
C ILE A 62 11.54 13.62 12.52
N ASN A 63 10.21 13.66 12.61
CA ASN A 63 9.40 12.76 13.44
C ASN A 63 8.62 11.69 12.65
N GLY A 64 8.87 11.56 11.34
CA GLY A 64 8.17 10.61 10.47
C GLY A 64 6.74 11.01 10.06
N VAL A 65 6.14 12.02 10.70
CA VAL A 65 4.73 12.39 10.45
C VAL A 65 4.52 12.95 9.05
N PRO A 66 5.32 13.92 8.55
CA PRO A 66 5.16 14.44 7.19
C PRO A 66 5.26 13.35 6.12
N GLY A 67 6.21 12.42 6.27
CA GLY A 67 6.36 11.33 5.32
C GLY A 67 5.20 10.33 5.38
N MET A 68 4.68 9.99 6.56
CA MET A 68 3.48 9.16 6.67
C MET A 68 2.25 9.82 6.03
N ILE A 69 2.09 11.14 6.16
CA ILE A 69 1.02 11.87 5.50
C ILE A 69 1.10 11.68 3.98
N ILE A 70 2.29 11.85 3.38
CA ILE A 70 2.49 11.65 1.94
C ILE A 70 2.14 10.21 1.53
N VAL A 71 2.57 9.21 2.31
CA VAL A 71 2.26 7.80 2.05
C VAL A 71 0.75 7.57 2.05
N VAL A 72 0.05 8.05 3.07
CA VAL A 72 -1.41 7.93 3.16
C VAL A 72 -2.08 8.59 1.96
N PHE A 73 -1.70 9.81 1.58
CA PHE A 73 -2.25 10.48 0.40
C PHE A 73 -2.04 9.69 -0.90
N ILE A 74 -0.83 9.19 -1.15
CA ILE A 74 -0.54 8.42 -2.36
C ILE A 74 -1.38 7.14 -2.38
N THR A 75 -1.40 6.38 -1.28
CA THR A 75 -2.18 5.14 -1.21
C THR A 75 -3.69 5.38 -1.31
N MET A 76 -4.21 6.41 -0.65
CA MET A 76 -5.62 6.79 -0.72
C MET A 76 -6.02 7.17 -2.14
N TYR A 77 -5.17 7.92 -2.86
CA TYR A 77 -5.40 8.26 -4.27
C TYR A 77 -5.52 7.01 -5.15
N TRP A 78 -4.64 6.01 -4.94
CA TRP A 78 -4.66 4.75 -5.68
C TRP A 78 -5.78 3.79 -5.26
N MET A 79 -6.37 3.98 -4.08
CA MET A 79 -7.57 3.25 -3.64
C MET A 79 -8.85 3.77 -4.31
N ILE A 80 -8.83 4.92 -4.98
CA ILE A 80 -9.99 5.44 -5.70
C ILE A 80 -10.24 4.57 -6.94
N PRO A 81 -11.43 3.95 -7.08
CA PRO A 81 -11.74 3.03 -8.18
C PRO A 81 -11.52 3.64 -9.58
N ARG A 82 -11.82 4.94 -9.72
CA ARG A 82 -11.62 5.71 -10.95
C ARG A 82 -10.15 5.85 -11.32
N THR A 83 -9.28 6.13 -10.35
CA THR A 83 -7.84 6.25 -10.57
C THR A 83 -7.25 4.94 -11.09
N LEU A 84 -7.70 3.81 -10.54
CA LEU A 84 -7.28 2.49 -11.02
C LEU A 84 -7.70 2.26 -12.48
N ASP A 85 -8.92 2.66 -12.84
CA ASP A 85 -9.46 2.54 -14.20
C ASP A 85 -8.68 3.40 -15.21
N GLU A 86 -8.32 4.62 -14.81
CA GLU A 86 -7.51 5.54 -15.62
C GLU A 86 -6.09 5.00 -15.85
N ALA A 87 -5.51 4.25 -14.92
CA ALA A 87 -4.18 3.66 -15.09
C ALA A 87 -4.10 2.56 -16.18
N LEU A 88 -5.23 2.04 -16.64
CA LEU A 88 -5.28 1.09 -17.76
C LEU A 88 -5.45 1.78 -19.12
N THR A 89 -5.97 3.01 -19.13
CA THR A 89 -6.40 3.70 -20.35
C THR A 89 -5.51 4.91 -20.68
N ILE A 90 -4.91 5.53 -19.67
CA ILE A 90 -4.09 6.73 -19.80
C ILE A 90 -2.64 6.37 -19.46
N GLY A 91 -1.76 6.38 -20.47
CA GLY A 91 -0.34 6.04 -20.29
C GLY A 91 0.40 6.93 -19.26
N PHE A 92 -0.02 8.19 -19.10
CA PHE A 92 0.50 9.03 -18.03
C PHE A 92 0.17 8.50 -16.63
N MET A 93 -1.08 8.04 -16.41
CA MET A 93 -1.48 7.45 -15.13
C MET A 93 -0.79 6.12 -14.88
N GLU A 94 -0.53 5.35 -15.92
CA GLU A 94 0.30 4.15 -15.82
C GLU A 94 1.71 4.46 -15.32
N VAL A 95 2.40 5.43 -15.94
CA VAL A 95 3.74 5.86 -15.48
C VAL A 95 3.67 6.41 -14.06
N PHE A 96 2.61 7.16 -13.73
CA PHE A 96 2.40 7.69 -12.38
C PHE A 96 2.25 6.56 -11.36
N LYS A 97 1.55 5.47 -11.68
CA LYS A 97 1.44 4.26 -10.82
C LYS A 97 2.80 3.65 -10.51
N PHE A 98 3.58 3.39 -11.56
CA PHE A 98 4.89 2.76 -11.44
C PHE A 98 5.94 3.65 -10.77
N THR A 99 5.72 4.95 -10.66
CA THR A 99 6.65 5.88 -9.99
C THR A 99 6.20 6.26 -8.58
N SER A 100 4.94 6.64 -8.40
CA SER A 100 4.42 7.13 -7.12
C SER A 100 4.38 6.04 -6.04
N LEU A 101 4.03 4.79 -6.38
CA LEU A 101 3.94 3.70 -5.41
C LEU A 101 5.32 3.27 -4.86
N PRO A 102 6.37 3.07 -5.69
CA PRO A 102 7.71 2.86 -5.14
C PRO A 102 8.23 4.05 -4.34
N VAL A 103 7.93 5.29 -4.74
CA VAL A 103 8.30 6.48 -3.95
C VAL A 103 7.62 6.44 -2.57
N ALA A 104 6.34 6.09 -2.50
CA ALA A 104 5.64 5.89 -1.23
C ALA A 104 6.32 4.80 -0.39
N GLY A 105 6.77 3.71 -1.00
CA GLY A 105 7.54 2.66 -0.34
C GLY A 105 8.85 3.13 0.30
N VAL A 106 9.60 3.98 -0.40
CA VAL A 106 10.84 4.58 0.12
C VAL A 106 10.56 5.50 1.30
N ILE A 107 9.54 6.36 1.18
CA ILE A 107 9.14 7.29 2.25
C ILE A 107 8.61 6.50 3.46
N LEU A 108 7.86 5.42 3.23
CA LEU A 108 7.37 4.53 4.26
C LEU A 108 8.53 3.88 5.03
N PHE A 109 9.59 3.43 4.35
CA PHE A 109 10.76 2.84 5.01
C PHE A 109 11.39 3.78 6.06
N ASP A 110 11.56 5.05 5.73
CA ASP A 110 12.12 6.06 6.65
C ASP A 110 11.10 6.44 7.73
N SER A 111 9.89 6.82 7.32
CA SER A 111 8.88 7.40 8.19
C SER A 111 8.37 6.41 9.23
N TRP A 112 8.23 5.13 8.86
CA TRP A 112 7.77 4.07 9.76
C TRP A 112 8.75 3.82 10.93
N ARG A 113 10.05 4.08 10.73
CA ARG A 113 11.07 3.93 11.77
C ARG A 113 11.10 5.12 12.72
N ARG A 114 10.60 6.28 12.30
CA ARG A 114 10.64 7.55 13.06
C ARG A 114 9.35 7.82 13.82
N ILE A 115 8.21 7.34 13.31
CA ILE A 115 6.92 7.57 13.93
C ILE A 115 6.80 6.76 15.24
N GLY A 116 6.30 7.40 16.30
CA GLY A 116 6.04 6.76 17.59
C GLY A 116 4.86 5.78 17.52
N ASP A 117 4.70 4.95 18.56
CA ASP A 117 3.73 3.86 18.54
C ASP A 117 2.28 4.32 18.44
N LEU A 118 1.93 5.46 19.08
CA LEU A 118 0.62 6.09 18.90
C LEU A 118 0.33 6.42 17.41
N GLY A 119 1.34 6.91 16.69
CA GLY A 119 1.20 7.22 15.27
C GLY A 119 1.06 5.96 14.41
N LYS A 120 1.78 4.88 14.73
CA LYS A 120 1.61 3.58 14.05
C LYS A 120 0.19 3.05 14.24
N SER A 121 -0.34 3.10 15.47
CA SER A 121 -1.71 2.67 15.77
C SER A 121 -2.75 3.53 15.04
N PHE A 122 -2.55 4.84 14.98
CA PHE A 122 -3.43 5.74 14.22
C PHE A 122 -3.47 5.37 12.73
N ILE A 123 -2.30 5.15 12.12
CA ILE A 123 -2.20 4.74 10.71
C ILE A 123 -2.85 3.37 10.49
N PHE A 124 -2.62 2.42 11.39
CA PHE A 124 -3.23 1.09 11.32
C PHE A 124 -4.76 1.16 11.34
N LEU A 125 -5.33 1.91 12.28
CA LEU A 125 -6.78 2.11 12.40
C LEU A 125 -7.35 2.88 11.19
N ASN A 126 -6.57 3.81 10.62
CA ASN A 126 -6.96 4.50 9.39
C ASN A 126 -7.11 3.51 8.22
N TYR A 127 -6.12 2.66 7.96
CA TYR A 127 -6.23 1.63 6.90
C TYR A 127 -7.30 0.58 7.19
N LEU A 128 -7.49 0.18 8.46
CA LEU A 128 -8.58 -0.73 8.86
C LEU A 128 -9.94 -0.19 8.40
N SER A 129 -10.23 1.08 8.69
CA SER A 129 -11.49 1.72 8.29
C SER A 129 -11.61 1.89 6.77
N MET A 130 -10.53 2.26 6.07
CA MET A 130 -10.52 2.37 4.61
C MET A 130 -10.78 1.02 3.92
N PHE A 131 -10.14 -0.07 4.36
CA PHE A 131 -10.38 -1.39 3.80
C PHE A 131 -11.79 -1.90 4.11
N GLY A 132 -12.31 -1.65 5.32
CA GLY A 132 -13.70 -1.96 5.65
C GLY A 132 -14.69 -1.22 4.75
N LEU A 133 -14.45 0.08 4.50
CA LEU A 133 -15.26 0.88 3.59
C LEU A 133 -15.21 0.36 2.15
N MET A 134 -14.01 0.03 1.65
CA MET A 134 -13.84 -0.53 0.30
C MET A 134 -14.48 -1.91 0.16
N ALA A 135 -14.41 -2.75 1.21
CA ALA A 135 -15.08 -4.04 1.24
C ALA A 135 -16.59 -3.89 1.02
N TRP A 136 -17.24 -3.04 1.83
CA TRP A 136 -18.66 -2.77 1.70
C TRP A 136 -19.01 -2.18 0.33
N LEU A 137 -18.26 -1.17 -0.12
CA LEU A 137 -18.47 -0.50 -1.40
C LEU A 137 -18.47 -1.48 -2.57
N TYR A 138 -17.49 -2.39 -2.64
CA TYR A 138 -17.36 -3.32 -3.75
C TYR A 138 -18.28 -4.54 -3.69
N ILE A 139 -18.74 -4.93 -2.50
CA ILE A 139 -19.68 -6.05 -2.32
C ILE A 139 -21.11 -5.61 -2.71
N ASP A 140 -21.53 -4.44 -2.23
CA ASP A 140 -22.94 -4.03 -2.22
C ASP A 140 -23.29 -2.92 -3.22
N SER A 141 -22.31 -2.39 -3.97
CA SER A 141 -22.61 -1.37 -4.98
C SER A 141 -23.60 -1.91 -6.04
N PRO A 142 -24.73 -1.22 -6.28
CA PRO A 142 -25.70 -1.60 -7.30
C PRO A 142 -25.22 -1.25 -8.72
N ILE A 143 -24.18 -0.42 -8.83
CA ILE A 143 -23.59 0.04 -10.08
C ILE A 143 -22.18 -0.54 -10.26
N GLN A 144 -21.77 -0.66 -11.53
CA GLN A 144 -20.39 -0.98 -11.86
C GLN A 144 -19.52 0.27 -11.63
N ILE A 145 -18.53 0.16 -10.74
CA ILE A 145 -17.72 1.32 -10.32
C ILE A 145 -16.52 1.53 -11.24
N CYS A 146 -15.90 0.43 -11.71
CA CYS A 146 -14.79 0.46 -12.66
C CYS A 146 -15.26 -0.03 -14.04
N ASN A 147 -14.99 0.74 -15.10
CA ASN A 147 -15.46 0.41 -16.46
C ASN A 147 -14.69 -0.75 -17.08
N ASN A 148 -13.38 -0.83 -16.81
CA ASN A 148 -12.52 -1.87 -17.37
C ASN A 148 -12.58 -3.20 -16.60
N TYR A 149 -13.31 -3.26 -15.47
CA TYR A 149 -13.42 -4.47 -14.64
C TYR A 149 -14.86 -4.93 -14.48
N LEU A 150 -15.08 -6.24 -14.64
CA LEU A 150 -16.40 -6.86 -14.47
C LEU A 150 -16.90 -6.74 -13.02
N THR A 151 -18.22 -6.62 -12.84
CA THR A 151 -18.86 -6.56 -11.51
C THR A 151 -18.53 -7.77 -10.64
N GLY A 152 -18.36 -8.96 -11.25
CA GLY A 152 -17.91 -10.16 -10.54
C GLY A 152 -16.51 -10.00 -9.93
N GLN A 153 -15.57 -9.39 -10.66
CA GLN A 153 -14.21 -9.12 -10.16
C GLN A 153 -14.22 -8.06 -9.06
N GLN A 154 -15.09 -7.05 -9.18
CA GLN A 154 -15.30 -6.04 -8.13
C GLN A 154 -15.78 -6.69 -6.83
N ARG A 155 -16.79 -7.58 -6.88
CA ARG A 155 -17.23 -8.30 -5.69
C ARG A 155 -16.14 -9.17 -5.08
N ILE A 156 -15.36 -9.88 -5.88
CA ILE A 156 -14.22 -10.69 -5.41
C ILE A 156 -13.19 -9.81 -4.69
N LEU A 157 -12.86 -8.64 -5.24
CA LEU A 157 -12.00 -7.67 -4.59
C LEU A 157 -12.59 -7.20 -3.26
N GLY A 158 -13.89 -6.89 -3.20
CA GLY A 158 -14.58 -6.49 -1.97
C GLY A 158 -14.50 -7.55 -0.87
N TRP A 159 -14.70 -8.82 -1.21
CA TRP A 159 -14.46 -9.95 -0.30
C TRP A 159 -13.00 -10.04 0.15
N GLY A 160 -12.04 -9.79 -0.75
CA GLY A 160 -10.62 -9.69 -0.42
C GLY A 160 -10.35 -8.61 0.64
N PHE A 161 -10.88 -7.40 0.46
CA PHE A 161 -10.79 -6.34 1.45
C PHE A 161 -11.47 -6.70 2.78
N LEU A 162 -12.61 -7.41 2.76
CA LEU A 162 -13.28 -7.85 3.98
C LEU A 162 -12.40 -8.81 4.78
N ILE A 163 -11.78 -9.80 4.11
CA ILE A 163 -10.85 -10.75 4.76
C ILE A 163 -9.67 -10.01 5.38
N ILE A 164 -9.06 -9.06 4.66
CA ILE A 164 -7.96 -8.23 5.19
C ILE A 164 -8.43 -7.44 6.41
N THR A 165 -9.60 -6.82 6.34
CA THR A 165 -10.17 -6.03 7.43
C THR A 165 -10.41 -6.88 8.67
N LEU A 166 -10.97 -8.08 8.50
CA LEU A 166 -11.17 -9.03 9.60
C LEU A 166 -9.84 -9.47 10.21
N ALA A 167 -8.83 -9.80 9.39
CA ALA A 167 -7.51 -10.15 9.87
C ALA A 167 -6.85 -9.02 10.66
N MET A 168 -6.97 -7.77 10.18
CA MET A 168 -6.47 -6.59 10.87
C MET A 168 -7.23 -6.31 12.18
N ALA A 169 -8.55 -6.48 12.19
CA ALA A 169 -9.36 -6.32 13.40
C ALA A 169 -9.00 -7.35 14.47
N LEU A 170 -8.86 -8.63 14.07
CA LEU A 170 -8.41 -9.70 14.95
C LEU A 170 -7.01 -9.43 15.51
N TYR A 171 -6.08 -8.95 14.67
CA TYR A 171 -4.75 -8.54 15.11
C TYR A 171 -4.80 -7.44 16.18
N THR A 172 -5.60 -6.38 15.97
CA THR A 172 -5.74 -5.30 16.97
C THR A 172 -6.37 -5.80 18.26
N ILE A 173 -7.41 -6.62 18.18
CA ILE A 173 -8.05 -7.24 19.35
C ILE A 173 -7.02 -8.05 20.11
N GLN A 174 -6.31 -8.95 19.43
CA GLN A 174 -5.26 -9.75 20.04
C GLN A 174 -4.17 -8.87 20.68
N SER A 175 -3.69 -7.82 20.02
CA SER A 175 -2.65 -6.95 20.59
C SER A 175 -3.11 -6.19 21.83
N VAL A 176 -4.40 -5.83 21.91
CA VAL A 176 -4.97 -5.14 23.08
C VAL A 176 -5.17 -6.12 24.25
N PHE A 177 -5.58 -7.36 23.97
CA PHE A 177 -5.85 -8.36 25.01
C PHE A 177 -4.62 -9.18 25.43
N THR A 178 -3.57 -9.23 24.60
CA THR A 178 -2.32 -10.00 24.87
C THR A 178 -1.20 -9.08 25.35
N ASP A 179 -1.52 -8.04 26.10
CA ASP A 179 -0.55 -7.06 26.59
C ASP A 179 0.60 -7.76 27.35
N HIS A 180 1.81 -7.71 26.80
CA HIS A 180 3.05 -8.24 27.38
C HIS A 180 3.61 -7.24 28.43
N SER A 181 2.78 -6.78 29.36
CA SER A 181 3.21 -5.88 30.42
C SER A 181 4.06 -6.56 31.51
N GLU A 182 4.34 -7.88 31.40
CA GLU A 182 5.14 -8.62 32.39
C GLU A 182 6.63 -8.82 32.04
N GLU A 183 7.17 -8.32 30.92
CA GLU A 183 8.58 -8.60 30.54
C GLU A 183 9.58 -7.44 30.78
N ASN A 184 9.18 -6.39 31.51
CA ASN A 184 10.07 -5.29 31.93
C ASN A 184 10.13 -5.10 33.46
N VAL A 185 10.11 -6.18 34.23
CA VAL A 185 10.51 -6.20 35.65
C VAL A 185 11.35 -7.45 35.93
N LEU A 186 12.61 -7.44 35.47
CA LEU A 186 13.71 -8.18 36.10
C LEU A 186 15.07 -7.61 35.71
#